data_AF-A0A6V6Z1S0-F1
#
_entry.id   AF-A0A6V6Z1S0-F1
#
_cell.length_a   1.000
_cell.length_b   1.000
_cell.length_c   1.000
_cell.angle_alpha   90.00
_cell.angle_beta   90.00
_cell.angle_gamma   90.00
#
_symmetry.space_group_name_H-M   'P 1'
#
loop_
_entity.id
_entity.type
_entity.pdbx_description
1 polymer ?
#
loop_
_entity_poly.entity_id
_entity_poly.type
_entity_poly.pdbx_seq_one_letter_code
_entity_poly.pdbx_strand_id
1 'polypeptide(L)'
;MKPPIYQIFGSENSLDVDLVFFIQEMPETILEKLSLSKKLSESITSFYSEKQINANLAVQKNGHLTEVYKGTTDELNNALFHTYQNHIQKFDNQITKLLVRDIDLKFLRSTRMILSFLSKTEYRPVIKSALKGDLDEKIQALEKIDLKHIDSFGKDKNNLDSIKSIAFQLGQAISLHEGKEFYTKNEIAFEFPDLRKYLFRENTDFENLQQWLLNFVMILKNRSFKMKNKEEYKYEDENKFNYAK
;
A
#
# COMPACT_ATOMS: atom_id res chain seq x y z
N MET A 1 -0.79 10.77 30.85
CA MET A 1 0.01 10.10 29.79
C MET A 1 0.65 11.17 28.93
N LYS A 2 1.91 11.02 28.52
CA LYS A 2 2.49 11.92 27.50
C LYS A 2 1.69 11.76 26.20
N PRO A 3 1.45 12.84 25.43
CA PRO A 3 0.76 12.74 24.16
C PRO A 3 1.55 11.80 23.22
N PRO A 4 0.87 10.95 22.43
CA PRO A 4 1.56 10.07 21.52
C PRO A 4 2.24 10.89 20.41
N ILE A 5 3.46 10.50 20.04
CA ILE A 5 4.16 11.07 18.89
C ILE A 5 3.59 10.42 17.63
N TYR A 6 3.24 11.23 16.63
CA TYR A 6 2.71 10.75 15.36
C TYR A 6 3.16 11.64 14.21
N GLN A 7 3.04 11.12 12.99
CA GLN A 7 3.32 11.85 11.75
C GLN A 7 2.23 11.54 10.72
N ILE A 8 1.72 12.59 10.09
CA ILE A 8 0.75 12.50 8.98
C ILE A 8 1.54 12.26 7.69
N PHE A 9 0.99 11.48 6.76
CA PHE A 9 1.68 11.14 5.51
C PHE A 9 0.70 10.96 4.35
N GLY A 10 1.24 10.79 3.14
CA GLY A 10 0.46 10.57 1.93
C GLY A 10 0.03 11.85 1.22
N SER A 11 -1.08 11.76 0.49
CA SER A 11 -1.52 12.85 -0.40
C SER A 11 -2.22 13.97 0.36
N GLU A 12 -1.92 15.23 0.03
CA GLU A 12 -2.54 16.44 0.61
C GLU A 12 -4.08 16.43 0.50
N ASN A 13 -4.58 15.86 -0.60
CA ASN A 13 -6.00 15.73 -0.94
C ASN A 13 -6.59 14.37 -0.56
N SER A 14 -6.06 13.69 0.48
CA SER A 14 -6.67 12.48 1.02
C SER A 14 -8.00 12.78 1.73
N LEU A 15 -8.97 11.86 1.57
CA LEU A 15 -10.27 11.95 2.25
C LEU A 15 -10.12 11.68 3.76
N ASP A 16 -9.21 10.77 4.09
CA ASP A 16 -8.88 10.38 5.47
C ASP A 16 -7.58 11.07 5.92
N VAL A 17 -7.31 11.05 7.22
CA VAL A 17 -5.99 11.42 7.78
C VAL A 17 -5.19 10.14 7.96
N ASP A 18 -4.29 9.89 7.02
CA ASP A 18 -3.32 8.81 7.10
C ASP A 18 -2.19 9.23 8.04
N LEU A 19 -2.05 8.55 9.18
CA LEU A 19 -0.99 8.85 10.16
C LEU A 19 -0.38 7.59 10.78
N VAL A 20 0.85 7.74 11.27
CA VAL A 20 1.59 6.70 11.97
C VAL A 20 1.87 7.15 13.40
N PHE A 21 1.48 6.35 14.38
CA PHE A 21 1.94 6.53 15.76
C PHE A 21 3.27 5.83 15.98
N PHE A 22 4.22 6.54 16.59
CA PHE A 22 5.51 5.98 16.97
C PHE A 22 5.43 5.42 18.39
N ILE A 23 5.63 4.11 18.49
CA ILE A 23 5.58 3.36 19.74
C ILE A 23 6.96 2.78 20.05
N GLN A 24 7.22 2.50 21.32
CA GLN A 24 8.51 1.98 21.77
C GLN A 24 8.73 0.54 21.32
N GLU A 25 7.69 -0.29 21.42
CA GLU A 25 7.72 -1.70 21.09
C GLU A 25 6.41 -2.09 20.40
N MET A 26 6.51 -2.93 19.38
CA MET A 26 5.36 -3.42 18.64
C MET A 26 4.64 -4.50 19.46
N PRO A 27 3.31 -4.42 19.67
CA PRO A 27 2.57 -5.51 20.30
C PRO A 27 2.72 -6.81 19.53
N GLU A 28 2.57 -7.96 20.18
CA GLU A 28 2.79 -9.25 19.53
C GLU A 28 1.65 -9.57 18.54
N THR A 29 0.40 -9.39 18.97
CA THR A 29 -0.77 -9.84 18.20
C THR A 29 -1.39 -8.74 17.34
N ILE A 30 -2.07 -9.15 16.26
CA ILE A 30 -2.83 -8.24 15.39
C ILE A 30 -3.95 -7.54 16.17
N LEU A 31 -4.61 -8.24 17.08
CA LEU A 31 -5.69 -7.69 17.90
C LEU A 31 -5.19 -6.58 18.84
N GLU A 32 -4.03 -6.76 19.46
CA GLU A 32 -3.41 -5.74 20.31
C GLU A 32 -2.98 -4.52 19.50
N LYS A 33 -2.36 -4.72 18.33
CA LYS A 33 -2.01 -3.62 17.40
C LYS A 33 -3.25 -2.83 17.01
N LEU A 34 -4.34 -3.52 16.66
CA LEU A 34 -5.61 -2.88 16.33
C LEU A 34 -6.16 -2.09 17.52
N SER A 35 -6.22 -2.69 18.71
CA SER A 35 -6.73 -2.06 19.93
C SER A 35 -5.92 -0.81 20.28
N LEU A 36 -4.59 -0.90 20.25
CA LEU A 36 -3.70 0.22 20.52
C LEU A 36 -3.88 1.35 19.49
N SER A 37 -3.93 1.01 18.19
CA SER A 37 -4.15 2.03 17.15
C SER A 37 -5.46 2.80 17.33
N LYS A 38 -6.54 2.14 17.76
CA LYS A 38 -7.83 2.77 18.06
C LYS A 38 -7.74 3.68 19.28
N LYS A 39 -7.20 3.17 20.39
CA LYS A 39 -7.00 3.93 21.63
C LYS A 39 -6.17 5.19 21.41
N LEU A 40 -5.10 5.11 20.62
CA LEU A 40 -4.26 6.27 20.29
C LEU A 40 -5.01 7.27 19.40
N SER A 41 -5.77 6.77 18.41
CA SER A 41 -6.60 7.63 17.56
C SER A 41 -7.64 8.41 18.38
N GLU A 42 -8.35 7.74 19.29
CA GLU A 42 -9.33 8.37 20.19
C GLU A 42 -8.74 9.53 21.00
N SER A 43 -7.46 9.42 21.39
CA SER A 43 -6.79 10.47 22.16
C SER A 43 -6.48 11.75 21.36
N ILE A 44 -6.61 11.71 20.03
CA ILE A 44 -6.32 12.83 19.14
C ILE A 44 -7.47 13.19 18.19
N THR A 45 -8.60 12.47 18.22
CA THR A 45 -9.75 12.70 17.33
C THR A 45 -10.26 14.14 17.37
N SER A 46 -10.18 14.82 18.52
CA SER A 46 -10.58 16.23 18.65
C SER A 46 -9.76 17.19 17.78
N PHE A 47 -8.53 16.83 17.40
CA PHE A 47 -7.71 17.62 16.48
C PHE A 47 -8.08 17.41 15.00
N TYR A 48 -8.82 16.35 14.69
CA TYR A 48 -9.17 15.94 13.33
C TYR A 48 -10.67 15.62 13.21
N SER A 49 -11.53 16.41 13.85
CA SER A 49 -12.97 16.10 13.96
C SER A 49 -13.70 16.01 12.62
N GLU A 50 -13.14 16.58 11.56
CA GLU A 50 -13.73 16.62 10.22
C GLU A 50 -13.32 15.44 9.32
N LYS A 51 -12.34 14.64 9.74
CA LYS A 51 -11.82 13.52 8.93
C LYS A 51 -11.67 12.24 9.73
N GLN A 52 -11.89 11.11 9.07
CA GLN A 52 -11.59 9.82 9.67
C GLN A 52 -10.08 9.63 9.80
N ILE A 53 -9.62 9.19 10.96
CA ILE A 53 -8.21 8.83 11.19
C ILE A 53 -7.98 7.39 10.69
N ASN A 54 -7.07 7.24 9.72
CA ASN A 54 -6.53 5.95 9.31
C ASN A 54 -5.16 5.74 9.95
N ALA A 55 -5.16 5.19 11.17
CA ALA A 55 -3.94 5.01 11.94
C ALA A 55 -3.17 3.73 11.57
N ASN A 56 -1.85 3.88 11.61
CA ASN A 56 -0.88 2.80 11.62
C ASN A 56 0.03 2.92 12.87
N LEU A 57 0.79 1.88 13.16
CA LEU A 57 1.78 1.84 14.24
C LEU A 57 3.14 1.54 13.65
N ALA A 58 4.19 2.17 14.19
CA ALA A 58 5.55 1.84 13.84
C ALA A 58 6.51 2.00 15.02
N VAL A 59 7.58 1.20 15.01
CA VAL A 59 8.75 1.38 15.87
C VAL A 59 9.82 2.09 15.05
N GLN A 60 10.34 3.20 15.57
CA GLN A 60 11.41 3.97 14.95
C GLN A 60 12.66 3.88 15.80
N LYS A 61 13.81 3.68 15.15
CA LYS A 61 15.13 3.71 15.77
C LYS A 61 16.13 4.37 14.83
N ASN A 62 16.97 5.24 15.35
CA ASN A 62 18.10 5.82 14.60
C ASN A 62 17.72 6.46 13.25
N GLY A 63 16.55 7.11 13.18
CA GLY A 63 16.10 7.86 12.00
C GLY A 63 15.33 7.04 10.96
N HIS A 64 15.01 5.77 11.23
CA HIS A 64 14.23 4.92 10.31
C HIS A 64 13.30 3.98 11.07
N LEU A 65 12.33 3.41 10.36
CA LEU A 65 11.43 2.40 10.89
C LEU A 65 12.13 1.03 11.00
N THR A 66 11.87 0.32 12.09
CA THR A 66 12.35 -1.05 12.29
C THR A 66 11.21 -2.08 12.29
N GLU A 67 9.99 -1.66 12.60
CA GLU A 67 8.79 -2.51 12.58
C GLU A 67 7.56 -1.69 12.23
N VAL A 68 6.60 -2.31 11.52
CA VAL A 68 5.34 -1.66 11.13
C VAL A 68 4.15 -2.60 11.35
N TYR A 69 2.99 -2.04 11.72
CA TYR A 69 1.76 -2.82 11.82
C TYR A 69 1.15 -3.12 10.44
N LYS A 70 0.99 -2.08 9.60
CA LYS A 70 0.47 -2.20 8.23
C LYS A 70 1.51 -1.72 7.22
N GLY A 71 1.49 -2.28 6.01
CA GLY A 71 2.47 -1.97 4.96
C GLY A 71 3.78 -2.74 5.14
N THR A 72 4.83 -2.31 4.44
CA THR A 72 6.21 -2.78 4.62
C THR A 72 7.06 -1.68 5.24
N THR A 73 8.11 -2.08 5.94
CA THR A 73 8.98 -1.18 6.68
C THR A 73 9.64 -0.15 5.75
N ASP A 74 10.16 -0.58 4.61
CA ASP A 74 10.77 0.27 3.58
C ASP A 74 9.78 1.26 2.95
N GLU A 75 8.61 0.78 2.53
CA GLU A 75 7.59 1.61 1.87
C GLU A 75 7.06 2.69 2.82
N LEU A 76 6.69 2.31 4.05
CA LEU A 76 6.15 3.27 5.00
C LEU A 76 7.22 4.27 5.48
N ASN A 77 8.45 3.81 5.68
CA ASN A 77 9.56 4.69 6.06
C ASN A 77 9.76 5.79 5.02
N ASN A 78 9.89 5.41 3.75
CA ASN A 78 10.17 6.39 2.71
C ASN A 78 8.93 7.23 2.41
N ALA A 79 7.72 6.68 2.51
CA ALA A 79 6.48 7.46 2.40
C ALA A 79 6.41 8.56 3.46
N LEU A 80 6.70 8.23 4.72
CA LEU A 80 6.77 9.21 5.82
C LEU A 80 7.78 10.31 5.54
N PHE A 81 8.97 9.96 5.02
CA PHE A 81 10.00 10.92 4.68
C PHE A 81 9.56 11.87 3.55
N HIS A 82 9.14 11.33 2.42
CA HIS A 82 8.86 12.10 1.21
C HIS A 82 7.58 12.93 1.30
N THR A 83 6.62 12.51 2.11
CA THR A 83 5.32 13.19 2.21
C THR A 83 5.16 14.01 3.49
N TYR A 84 6.22 14.16 4.29
CA TYR A 84 6.16 14.92 5.55
C TYR A 84 5.67 16.36 5.36
N GLN A 85 6.16 17.03 4.31
CA GLN A 85 5.87 18.43 4.00
C GLN A 85 4.48 18.66 3.39
N ASN A 86 3.79 17.58 2.98
CA ASN A 86 2.44 17.65 2.41
C ASN A 86 1.38 18.00 3.49
N HIS A 87 1.75 17.97 4.77
CA HIS A 87 0.82 18.13 5.88
C HIS A 87 1.38 19.09 6.92
N ILE A 88 0.49 19.77 7.64
CA ILE A 88 0.87 20.52 8.83
C ILE A 88 1.13 19.51 9.95
N GLN A 89 2.39 19.43 10.40
CA GLN A 89 2.84 18.43 11.37
C GLN A 89 2.85 19.02 12.78
N LYS A 90 2.48 18.20 13.76
CA LYS A 90 2.53 18.57 15.19
C LYS A 90 3.91 18.31 15.81
N PHE A 91 4.65 17.36 15.26
CA PHE A 91 5.94 16.90 15.77
C PHE A 91 6.95 16.92 14.65
N ASP A 92 8.23 17.06 14.99
CA ASP A 92 9.34 17.00 14.03
C ASP A 92 9.36 15.67 13.25
N ASN A 93 9.97 15.69 12.06
CA ASN A 93 10.08 14.49 11.24
C ASN A 93 10.89 13.41 11.96
N GLN A 94 10.27 12.25 12.18
CA GLN A 94 10.89 11.13 12.88
C GLN A 94 11.75 10.27 11.95
N ILE A 95 11.59 10.44 10.63
CA ILE A 95 12.33 9.70 9.62
C ILE A 95 13.37 10.62 8.99
N THR A 96 14.64 10.29 9.17
CA THR A 96 15.78 11.04 8.63
C THR A 96 16.67 10.19 7.74
N LYS A 97 16.35 8.91 7.57
CA LYS A 97 17.07 7.98 6.70
C LYS A 97 16.09 7.19 5.84
N LEU A 98 16.39 7.13 4.55
CA LEU A 98 15.64 6.31 3.58
C LEU A 98 16.15 4.86 3.63
N LEU A 99 15.22 3.93 3.45
CA LEU A 99 15.51 2.50 3.31
C LEU A 99 15.54 2.12 1.83
N VAL A 100 16.39 1.17 1.49
CA VAL A 100 16.38 0.57 0.15
C VAL A 100 15.06 -0.18 -0.05
N ARG A 101 14.40 0.07 -1.18
CA ARG A 101 13.12 -0.58 -1.48
C ARG A 101 13.27 -2.03 -1.87
N ASP A 102 12.38 -2.85 -1.31
CA ASP A 102 12.25 -4.24 -1.69
C ASP A 102 11.22 -4.41 -2.80
N ILE A 103 11.73 -4.49 -4.03
CA ILE A 103 10.89 -4.58 -5.23
C ILE A 103 10.15 -5.93 -5.27
N ASP A 104 10.78 -7.02 -4.83
CA ASP A 104 10.13 -8.34 -4.86
C ASP A 104 8.98 -8.39 -3.85
N LEU A 105 9.23 -7.94 -2.61
CA LEU A 105 8.20 -7.84 -1.60
C LEU A 105 7.05 -6.91 -2.05
N LYS A 106 7.35 -5.83 -2.76
CA LYS A 106 6.33 -4.96 -3.34
C LYS A 106 5.42 -5.71 -4.30
N PHE A 107 5.99 -6.45 -5.26
CA PHE A 107 5.22 -7.20 -6.24
C PHE A 107 4.36 -8.31 -5.61
N LEU A 108 4.90 -9.02 -4.62
CA LEU A 108 4.16 -10.05 -3.87
C LEU A 108 2.93 -9.44 -3.17
N ARG A 109 3.13 -8.33 -2.46
CA ARG A 109 2.05 -7.65 -1.73
C ARG A 109 1.03 -7.01 -2.65
N SER A 110 1.47 -6.33 -3.72
CA SER A 110 0.57 -5.75 -4.72
C SER A 110 -0.29 -6.83 -5.37
N THR A 111 0.30 -8.00 -5.69
CA THR A 111 -0.44 -9.16 -6.21
C THR A 111 -1.54 -9.62 -5.25
N ARG A 112 -1.21 -9.84 -3.96
CA ARG A 112 -2.20 -10.24 -2.95
C ARG A 112 -3.29 -9.19 -2.78
N MET A 113 -2.95 -7.90 -2.79
CA MET A 113 -3.90 -6.80 -2.64
C MET A 113 -4.86 -6.71 -3.82
N ILE A 114 -4.35 -6.74 -5.06
CA ILE A 114 -5.16 -6.70 -6.29
C ILE A 114 -6.17 -7.86 -6.29
N LEU A 115 -5.70 -9.08 -6.04
CA LEU A 115 -6.57 -10.26 -5.91
C LEU A 115 -7.61 -10.07 -4.80
N SER A 116 -7.23 -9.53 -3.65
CA SER A 116 -8.15 -9.31 -2.53
C SER A 116 -9.27 -8.33 -2.88
N PHE A 117 -8.97 -7.22 -3.59
CA PHE A 117 -9.96 -6.26 -4.06
C PHE A 117 -10.93 -6.87 -5.08
N LEU A 118 -10.43 -7.77 -5.93
CA LEU A 118 -11.23 -8.47 -6.93
C LEU A 118 -11.99 -9.68 -6.37
N SER A 119 -11.78 -10.05 -5.10
CA SER A 119 -12.41 -11.25 -4.49
C SER A 119 -13.93 -11.15 -4.30
N LYS A 120 -14.55 -10.02 -4.65
CA LYS A 120 -16.00 -9.79 -4.63
C LYS A 120 -16.63 -9.78 -6.03
N THR A 121 -15.86 -10.13 -7.05
CA THR A 121 -16.29 -10.20 -8.46
C THR A 121 -16.66 -11.64 -8.85
N GLU A 122 -17.02 -11.83 -10.11
CA GLU A 122 -17.27 -13.12 -10.77
C GLU A 122 -16.06 -14.06 -10.69
N TYR A 123 -14.84 -13.49 -10.59
CA TYR A 123 -13.59 -14.22 -10.43
C TYR A 123 -13.35 -14.74 -9.00
N ARG A 124 -14.28 -14.52 -8.06
CA ARG A 124 -14.12 -14.92 -6.65
C ARG A 124 -13.63 -16.37 -6.45
N PRO A 125 -14.17 -17.41 -7.12
CA PRO A 125 -13.73 -18.78 -6.89
C PRO A 125 -12.23 -18.98 -7.19
N VAL A 126 -11.77 -18.51 -8.35
CA VAL A 126 -10.36 -18.63 -8.75
C VAL A 126 -9.45 -17.79 -7.85
N ILE A 127 -9.88 -16.57 -7.51
CA ILE A 127 -9.14 -15.68 -6.62
C ILE A 127 -8.98 -16.28 -5.21
N LYS A 128 -10.04 -16.85 -4.64
CA LYS A 128 -9.99 -17.44 -3.29
C LYS A 128 -9.11 -18.68 -3.23
N SER A 129 -9.02 -19.43 -4.33
CA SER A 129 -8.04 -20.51 -4.47
C SER A 129 -6.62 -19.95 -4.50
N ALA A 130 -6.34 -19.02 -5.41
CA ALA A 130 -5.01 -18.46 -5.61
C ALA A 130 -4.46 -17.69 -4.39
N LEU A 131 -5.33 -17.03 -3.61
CA LEU A 131 -4.91 -16.36 -2.36
C LEU A 131 -4.41 -17.33 -1.28
N LYS A 132 -4.76 -18.62 -1.36
CA LYS A 132 -4.23 -19.69 -0.49
C LYS A 132 -3.04 -20.41 -1.11
N GLY A 133 -2.81 -20.18 -2.39
CA GLY A 133 -1.80 -20.83 -3.21
C GLY A 133 -0.45 -20.13 -3.20
N ASP A 134 0.45 -20.59 -4.05
CA ASP A 134 1.78 -20.02 -4.27
C ASP A 134 1.75 -18.79 -5.21
N LEU A 135 2.91 -18.27 -5.60
CA LEU A 135 2.98 -17.11 -6.50
C LEU A 135 2.52 -17.45 -7.92
N ASP A 136 2.81 -18.66 -8.40
CA ASP A 136 2.50 -19.04 -9.77
C ASP A 136 0.98 -19.22 -9.93
N GLU A 137 0.29 -19.75 -8.92
CA GLU A 137 -1.18 -19.77 -8.85
C GLU A 137 -1.79 -18.35 -8.82
N LYS A 138 -1.15 -17.40 -8.12
CA LYS A 138 -1.58 -16.00 -8.12
C LYS A 138 -1.42 -15.33 -9.48
N ILE A 139 -0.31 -15.58 -10.16
CA ILE A 139 -0.06 -15.11 -11.53
C ILE A 139 -1.14 -15.65 -12.47
N GLN A 140 -1.40 -16.96 -12.44
CA GLN A 140 -2.42 -17.59 -13.27
C GLN A 140 -3.83 -17.04 -13.01
N ALA A 141 -4.14 -16.67 -11.77
CA ALA A 141 -5.40 -16.02 -11.45
C ALA A 141 -5.50 -14.61 -12.04
N LEU A 142 -4.43 -13.81 -11.96
CA LEU A 142 -4.38 -12.47 -12.56
C LEU A 142 -4.50 -12.52 -14.09
N GLU A 143 -3.88 -13.51 -14.75
CA GLU A 143 -3.98 -13.69 -16.21
C GLU A 143 -5.40 -13.99 -16.69
N LYS A 144 -6.26 -14.57 -15.83
CA LYS A 144 -7.66 -14.89 -16.15
C LYS A 144 -8.61 -13.72 -15.95
N ILE A 145 -8.17 -12.70 -15.22
CA ILE A 145 -9.01 -11.54 -14.90
C ILE A 145 -9.12 -10.64 -16.13
N ASP A 146 -10.34 -10.41 -16.57
CA ASP A 146 -10.68 -9.36 -17.51
C ASP A 146 -11.56 -8.32 -16.80
N LEU A 147 -10.95 -7.19 -16.45
CA LEU A 147 -11.60 -6.09 -15.75
C LEU A 147 -12.76 -5.50 -16.57
N LYS A 148 -12.77 -5.67 -17.89
CA LYS A 148 -13.78 -5.12 -18.79
C LYS A 148 -15.13 -5.84 -18.70
N HIS A 149 -15.12 -7.06 -18.16
CA HIS A 149 -16.30 -7.92 -18.03
C HIS A 149 -16.71 -8.14 -16.56
N ILE A 150 -16.29 -7.26 -15.65
CA ILE A 150 -16.77 -7.28 -14.26
C ILE A 150 -18.10 -6.52 -14.18
N ASP A 151 -19.17 -7.23 -13.86
CA ASP A 151 -20.51 -6.66 -13.75
C ASP A 151 -20.75 -6.04 -12.36
N SER A 152 -20.08 -6.56 -11.33
CA SER A 152 -20.17 -6.03 -9.97
C SER A 152 -18.96 -6.36 -9.08
N PHE A 153 -18.63 -5.44 -8.17
CA PHE A 153 -17.67 -5.65 -7.07
C PHE A 153 -18.39 -6.01 -5.75
N GLY A 154 -19.52 -6.71 -5.83
CA GLY A 154 -20.35 -7.14 -4.70
C GLY A 154 -21.70 -6.42 -4.65
N LYS A 155 -21.98 -5.67 -3.58
CA LYS A 155 -23.21 -4.85 -3.46
C LYS A 155 -23.11 -3.51 -4.18
N ASP A 156 -21.88 -3.06 -4.44
CA ASP A 156 -21.59 -1.79 -5.09
C ASP A 156 -21.15 -2.07 -6.52
N LYS A 157 -21.96 -1.64 -7.49
CA LYS A 157 -21.69 -1.84 -8.92
C LYS A 157 -20.35 -1.21 -9.34
N ASN A 158 -20.01 -0.06 -8.73
CA ASN A 158 -18.75 0.64 -8.93
C ASN A 158 -18.02 0.80 -7.59
N ASN A 159 -17.27 -0.22 -7.17
CA ASN A 159 -16.41 -0.11 -5.98
C ASN A 159 -15.17 0.74 -6.32
N LEU A 160 -15.40 2.05 -6.45
CA LEU A 160 -14.39 3.03 -6.87
C LEU A 160 -13.18 3.05 -5.94
N ASP A 161 -13.34 2.71 -4.66
CA ASP A 161 -12.22 2.56 -3.73
C ASP A 161 -11.33 1.36 -4.05
N SER A 162 -11.92 0.23 -4.44
CA SER A 162 -11.16 -0.94 -4.89
C SER A 162 -10.43 -0.66 -6.20
N ILE A 163 -11.12 -0.02 -7.16
CA ILE A 163 -10.54 0.39 -8.46
C ILE A 163 -9.37 1.36 -8.26
N LYS A 164 -9.56 2.41 -7.45
CA LYS A 164 -8.50 3.34 -7.05
C LYS A 164 -7.31 2.61 -6.42
N SER A 165 -7.59 1.66 -5.53
CA SER A 165 -6.54 0.91 -4.84
C SER A 165 -5.77 0.00 -5.78
N ILE A 166 -6.44 -0.64 -6.75
CA ILE A 166 -5.78 -1.42 -7.81
C ILE A 166 -4.89 -0.51 -8.67
N ALA A 167 -5.42 0.62 -9.16
CA ALA A 167 -4.65 1.58 -9.96
C ALA A 167 -3.40 2.09 -9.20
N PHE A 168 -3.55 2.39 -7.91
CA PHE A 168 -2.43 2.80 -7.07
C PHE A 168 -1.38 1.69 -6.91
N GLN A 169 -1.79 0.44 -6.67
CA GLN A 169 -0.86 -0.69 -6.57
C GLN A 169 -0.11 -0.94 -7.88
N LEU A 170 -0.80 -0.86 -9.03
CA LEU A 170 -0.19 -1.02 -10.34
C LEU A 170 0.85 0.07 -10.60
N GLY A 171 0.46 1.34 -10.48
CA GLY A 171 1.37 2.46 -10.71
C GLY A 171 2.59 2.44 -9.79
N GLN A 172 2.40 2.13 -8.51
CA GLN A 172 3.49 2.09 -7.54
C GLN A 172 4.46 0.92 -7.76
N ALA A 173 3.96 -0.28 -8.10
CA ALA A 173 4.82 -1.43 -8.33
C ALA A 173 5.60 -1.32 -9.65
N ILE A 174 4.95 -0.83 -10.71
CA ILE A 174 5.57 -0.66 -12.03
C ILE A 174 6.63 0.44 -12.00
N SER A 175 6.32 1.60 -11.41
CA SER A 175 7.33 2.66 -11.22
C SER A 175 8.52 2.20 -10.39
N LEU A 176 8.28 1.45 -9.32
CA LEU A 176 9.36 0.89 -8.51
C LEU A 176 10.25 -0.08 -9.30
N HIS A 177 9.66 -0.87 -10.20
CA HIS A 177 10.43 -1.73 -11.11
C HIS A 177 11.39 -0.92 -12.00
N GLU A 178 10.98 0.29 -12.39
CA GLU A 178 11.76 1.24 -13.21
C GLU A 178 12.71 2.12 -12.38
N GLY A 179 12.79 1.90 -11.05
CA GLY A 179 13.66 2.66 -10.16
C GLY A 179 13.09 4.01 -9.71
N LYS A 180 11.78 4.24 -9.90
CA LYS A 180 11.08 5.44 -9.41
C LYS A 180 10.19 5.10 -8.22
N GLU A 181 10.09 6.00 -7.25
CA GLU A 181 9.23 5.82 -6.09
C GLU A 181 8.13 6.88 -6.06
N PHE A 182 6.88 6.43 -5.93
CA PHE A 182 5.72 7.30 -5.76
C PHE A 182 4.92 6.90 -4.53
N TYR A 183 4.45 7.88 -3.76
CA TYR A 183 3.72 7.66 -2.51
C TYR A 183 2.36 8.36 -2.48
N THR A 184 2.06 9.19 -3.48
CA THR A 184 0.82 9.92 -3.61
C THR A 184 0.10 9.57 -4.90
N LYS A 185 -1.23 9.71 -4.87
CA LYS A 185 -2.05 9.52 -6.08
C LYS A 185 -1.75 10.57 -7.15
N ASN A 186 -1.29 11.76 -6.75
CA ASN A 186 -0.95 12.85 -7.66
C ASN A 186 0.32 12.49 -8.46
N GLU A 187 1.36 11.95 -7.80
CA GLU A 187 2.59 11.49 -8.47
C GLU A 187 2.29 10.38 -9.49
N ILE A 188 1.52 9.37 -9.09
CA ILE A 188 1.15 8.28 -10.01
C ILE A 188 0.30 8.82 -11.17
N ALA A 189 -0.67 9.71 -10.92
CA ALA A 189 -1.48 10.28 -11.98
C ALA A 189 -0.68 11.18 -12.94
N PHE A 190 0.41 11.77 -12.48
CA PHE A 190 1.32 12.56 -13.31
C PHE A 190 2.16 11.66 -14.22
N GLU A 191 2.78 10.60 -13.66
CA GLU A 191 3.61 9.66 -14.44
C GLU A 191 2.76 8.76 -15.35
N PHE A 192 1.57 8.37 -14.89
CA PHE A 192 0.64 7.49 -15.60
C PHE A 192 -0.70 8.21 -15.83
N PRO A 193 -0.80 9.13 -16.81
CA PRO A 193 -2.03 9.88 -17.09
C PRO A 193 -3.26 8.98 -17.31
N ASP A 194 -3.05 7.80 -17.89
CA ASP A 194 -4.09 6.80 -18.13
C ASP A 194 -4.71 6.21 -16.85
N LEU A 195 -3.98 6.27 -15.73
CA LEU A 195 -4.45 5.81 -14.43
C LEU A 195 -5.21 6.89 -13.63
N ARG A 196 -5.11 8.16 -14.06
CA ARG A 196 -5.68 9.31 -13.34
C ARG A 196 -7.15 9.13 -13.03
N LYS A 197 -7.96 8.78 -14.03
CA LYS A 197 -9.41 8.59 -13.89
C LYS A 197 -9.77 7.61 -12.76
N TYR A 198 -9.02 6.52 -12.62
CA TYR A 198 -9.23 5.53 -11.55
C TYR A 198 -8.76 6.05 -10.17
N LEU A 199 -7.62 6.73 -10.12
CA LEU A 199 -7.05 7.30 -8.89
C LEU A 199 -7.93 8.38 -8.26
N PHE A 200 -8.68 9.11 -9.09
CA PHE A 200 -9.63 10.14 -8.67
C PHE A 200 -11.08 9.68 -8.61
N ARG A 201 -11.32 8.36 -8.76
CA ARG A 201 -12.66 7.74 -8.67
C ARG A 201 -13.66 8.29 -9.69
N GLU A 202 -13.19 8.63 -10.87
CA GLU A 202 -14.05 9.04 -11.97
C GLU A 202 -14.75 7.79 -12.56
N ASN A 203 -16.00 7.96 -13.00
CA ASN A 203 -16.74 6.88 -13.65
C ASN A 203 -16.24 6.71 -15.09
N THR A 204 -15.69 5.55 -15.43
CA THR A 204 -15.01 5.32 -16.70
C THR A 204 -14.90 3.82 -17.02
N ASP A 205 -14.55 3.50 -18.26
CA ASP A 205 -14.22 2.14 -18.71
C ASP A 205 -12.97 1.58 -18.02
N PHE A 206 -12.77 0.26 -18.12
CA PHE A 206 -11.62 -0.43 -17.57
C PHE A 206 -10.51 -0.72 -18.58
N GLU A 207 -10.52 -0.11 -19.78
CA GLU A 207 -9.59 -0.48 -20.86
C GLU A 207 -8.13 -0.19 -20.46
N ASN A 208 -7.85 1.03 -20.02
CA ASN A 208 -6.51 1.41 -19.57
C ASN A 208 -6.09 0.62 -18.32
N LEU A 209 -7.00 0.41 -17.37
CA LEU A 209 -6.69 -0.36 -16.16
C LEU A 209 -6.34 -1.83 -16.49
N GLN A 210 -7.05 -2.43 -17.46
CA GLN A 210 -6.75 -3.78 -17.94
C GLN A 210 -5.37 -3.84 -18.58
N GLN A 211 -4.99 -2.86 -19.40
CA GLN A 211 -3.66 -2.80 -20.01
C GLN A 211 -2.55 -2.73 -18.95
N TRP A 212 -2.72 -1.90 -17.92
CA TRP A 212 -1.76 -1.81 -16.82
C TRP A 212 -1.71 -3.07 -15.96
N LEU A 213 -2.84 -3.76 -15.77
CA LEU A 213 -2.87 -5.08 -15.12
C LEU A 213 -2.06 -6.11 -15.92
N LEU A 214 -2.25 -6.18 -17.25
CA LEU A 214 -1.49 -7.09 -18.11
C LEU A 214 0.00 -6.79 -18.10
N ASN A 215 0.39 -5.50 -18.12
CA ASN A 215 1.78 -5.09 -17.99
C ASN A 215 2.39 -5.52 -16.64
N PHE A 216 1.66 -5.28 -15.54
CA PHE A 216 2.06 -5.73 -14.21
C PHE A 216 2.27 -7.25 -14.16
N VAL A 217 1.37 -8.03 -14.75
CA VAL A 217 1.48 -9.50 -14.81
C VAL A 217 2.69 -9.94 -15.62
N MET A 218 2.97 -9.30 -16.76
CA MET A 218 4.16 -9.57 -17.56
C MET A 218 5.45 -9.32 -16.76
N ILE A 219 5.54 -8.16 -16.09
CA ILE A 219 6.68 -7.83 -15.23
C ILE A 219 6.81 -8.86 -14.11
N LEU A 220 5.71 -9.16 -13.41
CA LEU A 220 5.69 -10.12 -12.30
C LEU A 220 6.19 -11.49 -12.72
N LYS A 221 5.78 -12.00 -13.89
CA LYS A 221 6.29 -13.27 -14.45
C LYS A 221 7.79 -13.23 -14.69
N ASN A 222 8.29 -12.14 -15.29
CA ASN A 222 9.73 -12.00 -15.52
C ASN A 222 10.53 -11.92 -14.22
N ARG A 223 9.97 -11.26 -13.19
CA ARG A 223 10.56 -11.17 -11.86
C ARG A 223 10.53 -12.51 -11.13
N SER A 224 9.45 -13.29 -11.26
CA SER A 224 9.29 -14.55 -10.49
C SER A 224 10.37 -15.58 -10.78
N PHE A 225 11.02 -15.52 -11.95
CA PHE A 225 12.20 -16.35 -12.28
C PHE A 225 13.47 -15.95 -11.53
N LYS A 226 13.55 -14.73 -11.00
CA LYS A 226 14.72 -14.14 -10.34
C LYS A 226 14.50 -13.92 -8.84
N MET A 227 13.26 -13.99 -8.38
CA MET A 227 12.88 -13.83 -6.99
C MET A 227 13.54 -14.90 -6.12
N LYS A 228 14.26 -14.48 -5.07
CA LYS A 228 14.76 -15.38 -4.04
C LYS A 228 13.62 -15.98 -3.21
N ASN A 229 12.65 -15.13 -2.87
CA ASN A 229 11.48 -15.48 -2.06
C ASN A 229 10.21 -15.25 -2.89
N LYS A 230 9.34 -16.27 -2.96
CA LYS A 230 8.04 -16.20 -3.66
C LYS A 230 6.85 -16.04 -2.71
N GLU A 231 7.08 -15.94 -1.42
CA GLU A 231 6.08 -15.71 -0.38
C GLU A 231 6.31 -14.37 0.31
N GLU A 232 5.27 -13.75 0.87
CA GLU A 232 5.44 -12.50 1.63
C GLU A 232 6.29 -12.73 2.89
N TYR A 233 7.27 -11.88 3.10
CA TYR A 233 8.16 -11.88 4.27
C TYR A 233 8.17 -10.49 4.93
N LYS A 234 8.76 -10.42 6.13
CA LYS A 234 9.04 -9.12 6.74
C LYS A 234 10.32 -8.54 6.15
N TYR A 235 10.31 -7.25 5.86
CA TYR A 235 11.45 -6.56 5.27
C TYR A 235 12.72 -6.77 6.10
N GLU A 236 12.59 -6.63 7.42
CA GLU A 236 13.67 -6.77 8.40
C GLU A 236 14.25 -8.18 8.54
N ASP A 237 13.55 -9.22 8.07
CA ASP A 237 14.05 -10.60 8.11
C ASP A 237 15.02 -10.89 6.95
N GLU A 238 14.82 -10.24 5.80
CA GLU A 238 15.58 -10.50 4.57
C GLU A 238 16.54 -9.39 4.18
N ASN A 239 16.31 -8.16 4.67
CA ASN A 239 17.08 -6.98 4.33
C ASN A 239 17.85 -6.46 5.54
N LYS A 240 19.16 -6.24 5.37
CA LYS A 240 19.91 -5.40 6.30
C LYS A 240 19.42 -3.96 6.12
N PHE A 241 19.36 -3.19 7.21
CA PHE A 241 19.11 -1.75 7.15
C PHE A 241 20.29 -1.03 6.46
N ASN A 242 20.33 -1.15 5.14
CA ASN A 242 21.16 -0.37 4.25
C ASN A 242 20.39 0.90 3.91
N TYR A 243 21.06 2.03 3.98
CA TYR A 243 20.44 3.32 3.71
C TYR A 243 20.55 3.62 2.22
N ALA A 244 19.42 4.02 1.61
CA ALA A 244 19.45 4.58 0.27
C ALA A 244 20.31 5.87 0.30
N LYS A 245 21.10 6.08 -0.75
CA LYS A 245 21.91 7.30 -0.91
C LYS A 245 21.02 8.48 -1.25
#